data_AF-A0A8J6LXP0-F1
#
_entry.id   AF-A0A8J6LXP0-F1
#
_cell.length_a   1.000
_cell.length_b   1.000
_cell.length_c   1.000
_cell.angle_alpha   90.00
_cell.angle_beta   90.00
_cell.angle_gamma   90.00
#
_symmetry.space_group_name_H-M   'P 1'
#
loop_
_entity.id
_entity.type
_entity.pdbx_description
1 polymer ?
#
loop_
_entity_poly.entity_id
_entity_poly.type
_entity_poly.pdbx_seq_one_letter_code
_entity_poly.pdbx_strand_id
1 'polypeptide(L)'
;MRRFSLLLLAAPLLSACIIVSDGDRDDRVSAKPGRHAPGAYLMVPFTALEQHETKHLFFHTVLPDLSTDHALTNTGNAEAPWYCFAYENAVAAEYGRRHIQSMEGGPALAQHILIDETCAAG
;
A
#
# COMPACT_ATOMS: atom_id res chain seq x y z
N MET A 1 41.29 0.53 60.35
CA MET A 1 42.10 0.94 59.18
C MET A 1 41.72 0.10 57.97
N ARG A 2 41.82 0.69 56.76
CA ARG A 2 41.49 0.17 55.40
C ARG A 2 40.04 0.44 54.97
N ARG A 3 39.74 1.65 54.46
CA ARG A 3 39.93 2.18 53.08
C ARG A 3 38.94 1.57 52.09
N PHE A 4 37.86 2.32 51.86
CA PHE A 4 36.97 2.23 50.70
C PHE A 4 37.76 2.55 49.42
N SER A 5 37.58 1.77 48.37
CA SER A 5 38.03 2.12 47.02
C SER A 5 36.90 1.84 46.05
N LEU A 6 36.11 2.89 45.79
CA LEU A 6 35.30 3.03 44.59
C LEU A 6 36.26 3.25 43.41
N LEU A 7 36.18 2.39 42.40
CA LEU A 7 36.76 2.65 41.08
C LEU A 7 35.62 2.91 40.12
N LEU A 8 35.35 4.20 39.89
CA LEU A 8 34.60 4.69 38.73
C LEU A 8 35.43 4.36 37.48
N LEU A 9 34.89 3.55 36.57
CA LEU A 9 35.33 3.58 35.18
C LEU A 9 34.35 4.44 34.37
N ALA A 10 34.89 5.54 33.86
CA ALA A 10 34.23 6.48 32.99
C ALA A 10 33.82 5.81 31.67
N ALA A 11 32.54 5.93 31.33
CA ALA A 11 32.05 5.64 30.00
C ALA A 11 32.46 6.77 29.04
N PRO A 12 33.02 6.48 27.84
CA PRO A 12 33.24 7.50 26.84
C PRO A 12 31.90 7.91 26.22
N LEU A 13 31.45 9.12 26.55
CA LEU A 13 30.40 9.85 25.87
C LEU A 13 30.86 10.18 24.44
N LEU A 14 30.62 9.28 23.50
CA LEU A 14 30.63 9.62 22.08
C LEU A 14 29.36 10.42 21.78
N SER A 15 29.44 11.72 22.07
CA SER A 15 28.47 12.73 21.67
C SER A 15 28.57 12.90 20.15
N ALA A 16 27.83 12.08 19.40
CA ALA A 16 27.60 12.33 17.98
C ALA A 16 26.72 13.58 17.86
N CYS A 17 27.33 14.70 17.46
CA CYS A 17 26.61 15.89 17.03
C CYS A 17 25.83 15.54 15.76
N ILE A 18 24.54 15.26 15.91
CA ILE A 18 23.62 15.20 14.77
C ILE A 18 23.42 16.65 14.32
N ILE A 19 24.04 17.01 13.19
CA ILE A 19 23.70 18.21 12.46
C ILE A 19 22.30 17.95 11.87
N VAL A 20 21.28 18.48 12.52
CA VAL A 20 19.95 18.64 11.90
C VAL A 20 20.10 19.77 10.90
N SER A 21 20.39 19.41 9.65
CA SER A 21 20.29 20.37 8.55
C SER A 21 18.82 20.60 8.30
N ASP A 22 18.33 21.74 8.78
CA ASP A 22 17.06 22.34 8.41
C ASP A 22 17.09 22.61 6.89
N GLY A 23 16.57 21.64 6.15
CA GLY A 23 16.49 21.63 4.70
C GLY A 23 15.04 21.63 4.30
N ASP A 24 14.41 22.79 4.44
CA ASP A 24 13.13 23.13 3.84
C ASP A 24 13.24 23.02 2.31
N ARG A 25 12.90 21.84 1.79
CA ARG A 25 12.56 21.61 0.39
C ARG A 25 11.51 20.52 0.34
N ASP A 26 10.26 20.94 0.40
CA ASP A 26 9.15 20.55 -0.50
C ASP A 26 9.34 19.20 -1.24
N ASP A 27 9.52 18.12 -0.49
CA ASP A 27 9.39 16.76 -0.99
C ASP A 27 7.90 16.42 -0.97
N ARG A 28 7.12 17.15 -1.78
CA ARG A 28 6.13 16.45 -2.58
C ARG A 28 6.94 15.38 -3.30
N VAL A 29 6.89 14.16 -2.77
CA VAL A 29 7.22 12.95 -3.50
C VAL A 29 6.27 12.96 -4.69
N SER A 30 6.64 13.74 -5.71
CA SER A 30 6.25 13.51 -7.07
C SER A 30 6.88 12.18 -7.34
N ALA A 31 6.12 11.11 -7.05
CA ALA A 31 6.44 9.77 -7.46
C ALA A 31 6.89 9.91 -8.90
N LYS A 32 8.21 9.83 -9.14
CA LYS A 32 8.71 9.68 -10.50
C LYS A 32 7.91 8.51 -11.02
N PRO A 33 7.08 8.67 -12.08
CA PRO A 33 6.35 7.54 -12.60
C PRO A 33 7.41 6.47 -12.80
N GLY A 34 7.25 5.35 -12.09
CA GLY A 34 8.05 4.17 -12.36
C GLY A 34 7.99 3.94 -13.87
N ARG A 35 9.01 3.28 -14.42
CA ARG A 35 9.30 3.16 -15.85
C ARG A 35 8.13 2.67 -16.75
N HIS A 36 6.99 2.33 -16.15
CA HIS A 36 5.69 2.14 -16.79
C HIS A 36 4.67 2.95 -15.98
N ALA A 37 4.22 4.09 -16.54
CA ALA A 37 3.00 4.70 -16.03
C ALA A 37 1.89 3.64 -16.15
N PRO A 38 1.07 3.45 -15.10
CA PRO A 38 0.00 2.46 -15.16
C PRO A 38 -0.93 2.75 -16.33
N GLY A 39 -1.18 1.72 -17.13
CA GLY A 39 -2.10 1.79 -18.26
C GLY A 39 -3.51 1.35 -17.90
N ALA A 40 -3.74 0.79 -16.70
CA ALA A 40 -5.06 0.50 -16.14
C ALA A 40 -4.99 0.23 -14.63
N TYR A 41 -6.15 0.26 -13.99
CA TYR A 41 -6.34 -0.09 -12.59
C TYR A 41 -7.41 -1.18 -12.47
N LEU A 42 -7.17 -2.12 -11.56
CA LEU A 42 -8.21 -2.99 -11.02
C LEU A 42 -8.82 -2.30 -9.80
N MET A 43 -10.11 -2.00 -9.86
CA MET A 43 -10.82 -1.21 -8.85
C MET A 43 -11.79 -2.10 -8.06
N VAL A 44 -11.63 -2.12 -6.75
CA VAL A 44 -12.53 -2.81 -5.82
C VAL A 44 -13.38 -1.76 -5.08
N PRO A 45 -14.67 -1.60 -5.42
CA PRO A 45 -15.51 -0.61 -4.76
C PRO A 45 -15.82 -1.05 -3.33
N PHE A 46 -15.91 -0.09 -2.40
CA PHE A 46 -16.18 -0.42 -0.99
C PHE A 46 -17.56 -1.05 -0.78
N THR A 47 -18.52 -0.75 -1.65
CA THR A 47 -19.86 -1.37 -1.65
C THR A 47 -19.79 -2.88 -1.89
N ALA A 48 -18.79 -3.37 -2.63
CA ALA A 48 -18.55 -4.82 -2.78
C ALA A 48 -18.06 -5.49 -1.49
N LEU A 49 -17.66 -4.69 -0.49
CA LEU A 49 -17.10 -5.13 0.79
C LEU A 49 -18.07 -4.92 1.96
N GLU A 50 -19.35 -4.65 1.70
CA GLU A 50 -20.37 -4.50 2.73
C GLU A 50 -20.73 -5.84 3.40
N GLN A 51 -20.70 -6.93 2.63
CA GLN A 51 -20.99 -8.27 3.13
C GLN A 51 -19.78 -8.84 3.88
N HIS A 52 -20.04 -9.47 5.02
CA HIS A 52 -19.00 -9.98 5.93
C HIS A 52 -18.03 -10.95 5.23
N GLU A 53 -18.56 -11.89 4.45
CA GLU A 53 -17.76 -12.92 3.77
C GLU A 53 -16.84 -12.31 2.70
N THR A 54 -17.37 -11.43 1.86
CA THR A 54 -16.61 -10.74 0.80
C THR A 54 -15.57 -9.79 1.38
N LYS A 55 -15.91 -9.10 2.48
CA LYS A 55 -14.96 -8.29 3.24
C LYS A 55 -13.83 -9.12 3.82
N HIS A 56 -14.15 -10.25 4.44
CA HIS A 56 -13.17 -11.16 5.00
C HIS A 56 -12.22 -11.69 3.91
N LEU A 57 -12.78 -12.19 2.79
CA LEU A 57 -12.01 -12.63 1.64
C LEU A 57 -11.07 -11.54 1.12
N PHE A 58 -11.58 -10.31 0.99
CA PHE A 58 -10.79 -9.21 0.46
C PHE A 58 -9.59 -8.88 1.36
N PHE A 59 -9.82 -8.65 2.66
CA PHE A 59 -8.75 -8.21 3.55
C PHE A 59 -7.75 -9.30 3.91
N HIS A 60 -8.17 -10.57 3.94
CA HIS A 60 -7.31 -11.67 4.38
C HIS A 60 -6.69 -12.48 3.24
N THR A 61 -7.21 -12.39 2.02
CA THR A 61 -6.71 -13.15 0.87
C THR A 61 -6.32 -12.23 -0.29
N VAL A 62 -7.27 -11.47 -0.83
CA VAL A 62 -7.06 -10.71 -2.09
C VAL A 62 -6.08 -9.55 -1.90
N LEU A 63 -6.26 -8.75 -0.84
CA LEU A 63 -5.45 -7.57 -0.59
C LEU A 63 -3.96 -7.93 -0.36
N PRO A 64 -3.60 -8.90 0.49
CA PRO A 64 -2.21 -9.35 0.61
C PRO A 64 -1.61 -9.88 -0.69
N ASP A 65 -2.38 -10.70 -1.43
CA ASP A 65 -1.95 -11.30 -2.69
C ASP A 65 -1.60 -10.22 -3.72
N LEU A 66 -2.51 -9.28 -3.98
CA LEU A 66 -2.32 -8.26 -5.01
C LEU A 66 -1.34 -7.14 -4.61
N SER A 67 -1.31 -6.75 -3.33
CA SER A 67 -0.45 -5.64 -2.88
C SER A 67 1.05 -5.98 -2.86
N THR A 68 1.38 -7.27 -2.95
CA THR A 68 2.78 -7.71 -3.07
C THR A 68 3.35 -7.38 -4.46
N ASP A 69 2.53 -7.51 -5.50
CA ASP A 69 2.95 -7.38 -6.90
C ASP A 69 2.52 -6.05 -7.55
N HIS A 70 1.47 -5.42 -7.03
CA HIS A 70 0.86 -4.23 -7.61
C HIS A 70 0.78 -3.09 -6.59
N ALA A 71 1.19 -1.89 -7.01
CA ALA A 71 1.06 -0.70 -6.17
C ALA A 71 -0.42 -0.45 -5.84
N LEU A 72 -0.71 -0.36 -4.53
CA LEU A 72 -2.03 -0.08 -4.00
C LEU A 72 -2.18 1.41 -3.74
N THR A 73 -3.21 2.01 -4.32
CA THR A 73 -3.68 3.35 -3.97
C THR A 73 -5.12 3.29 -3.48
N ASN A 74 -5.43 4.07 -2.44
CA ASN A 74 -6.82 4.38 -2.10
C ASN A 74 -7.10 5.78 -2.66
N THR A 75 -7.78 5.82 -3.79
CA THR A 75 -8.00 7.05 -4.58
C THR A 75 -9.47 7.21 -4.94
N GLY A 76 -10.37 6.59 -4.15
CA GLY A 76 -11.79 6.87 -4.24
C GLY A 76 -12.08 8.35 -3.98
N ASN A 77 -13.09 8.90 -4.66
CA ASN A 77 -13.67 10.17 -4.21
C ASN A 77 -14.62 9.91 -3.02
N ALA A 78 -14.99 10.97 -2.30
CA ALA A 78 -15.81 10.84 -1.10
C ALA A 78 -17.20 10.21 -1.35
N GLU A 79 -17.72 10.26 -2.58
CA GLU A 79 -19.03 9.73 -2.96
C GLU A 79 -18.98 8.24 -3.37
N ALA A 80 -17.86 7.78 -3.92
CA ALA A 80 -17.66 6.41 -4.38
C ALA A 80 -16.22 5.93 -4.04
N PRO A 81 -15.99 5.42 -2.82
CA PRO A 81 -14.67 4.97 -2.43
C PRO A 81 -14.29 3.60 -3.05
N TRP A 82 -13.04 3.47 -3.50
CA TRP A 82 -12.48 2.25 -4.08
C TRP A 82 -11.02 2.01 -3.66
N TYR A 83 -10.63 0.73 -3.61
CA TYR A 83 -9.22 0.31 -3.61
C TYR A 83 -8.76 0.12 -5.04
N CYS A 84 -7.56 0.60 -5.39
CA CYS A 84 -7.02 0.47 -6.73
C CYS A 84 -5.64 -0.15 -6.77
N PHE A 85 -5.50 -1.13 -7.64
CA PHE A 85 -4.26 -1.83 -7.91
C PHE A 85 -3.78 -1.46 -9.30
N ALA A 86 -2.59 -0.90 -9.38
CA ALA A 86 -2.01 -0.42 -10.64
C ALA A 86 -1.46 -1.57 -11.49
N TYR A 87 -1.86 -1.62 -12.76
CA TYR A 87 -1.38 -2.58 -13.76
C TYR A 87 -0.77 -1.86 -14.97
N GLU A 88 0.05 -2.59 -15.74
CA GLU A 88 0.68 -2.05 -16.95
C GLU A 88 -0.34 -1.71 -18.05
N ASN A 89 -1.46 -2.43 -18.13
CA ASN A 89 -2.51 -2.27 -19.13
C ASN A 89 -3.79 -3.01 -18.71
N ALA A 90 -4.88 -2.81 -19.46
CA ALA A 90 -6.17 -3.43 -19.20
C ALA A 90 -6.16 -4.98 -19.29
N VAL A 91 -5.27 -5.58 -20.10
CA VAL A 91 -5.16 -7.04 -20.21
C VAL A 91 -4.60 -7.63 -18.91
N ALA A 92 -3.58 -7.00 -18.33
CA ALA A 92 -3.02 -7.40 -17.06
C ALA A 92 -4.00 -7.18 -15.90
N ALA A 93 -4.75 -6.07 -15.89
CA ALA A 93 -5.82 -5.86 -14.91
C ALA A 93 -6.93 -6.92 -15.00
N GLU A 94 -7.33 -7.30 -16.22
CA GLU A 94 -8.30 -8.38 -16.44
C GLU A 94 -7.77 -9.74 -15.98
N TYR A 95 -6.47 -9.99 -16.13
CA TYR A 95 -5.84 -11.18 -15.54
C TYR A 95 -5.96 -11.17 -14.00
N GLY A 96 -5.69 -10.04 -13.35
CA GLY A 96 -5.90 -9.89 -11.90
C GLY A 96 -7.35 -10.16 -11.48
N ARG A 97 -8.33 -9.67 -12.24
CA ARG A 97 -9.76 -9.92 -11.96
C ARG A 97 -10.11 -11.41 -12.08
N ARG A 98 -9.57 -12.10 -13.10
CA ARG A 98 -9.74 -13.56 -13.26
C ARG A 98 -9.04 -14.35 -12.16
N HIS A 99 -7.88 -13.87 -11.70
CA HIS A 99 -7.18 -14.47 -10.58
C HIS A 99 -8.06 -14.44 -9.32
N ILE A 100 -8.62 -13.28 -8.97
CA ILE A 100 -9.60 -13.15 -7.87
C ILE A 100 -10.79 -14.08 -8.10
N GLN A 101 -11.36 -14.11 -9.31
CA GLN A 101 -12.50 -14.98 -9.62
C GLN A 101 -12.20 -16.47 -9.38
N SER A 102 -10.95 -16.90 -9.51
CA SER A 102 -10.55 -18.29 -9.29
C SER A 102 -10.37 -18.67 -7.82
N MET A 103 -10.35 -17.68 -6.91
CA MET A 103 -10.23 -17.91 -5.47
C MET A 103 -11.55 -18.44 -4.88
N GLU A 104 -11.46 -19.17 -3.77
CA GLU A 104 -12.65 -19.55 -2.99
C GLU A 104 -13.41 -18.30 -2.53
N GLY A 105 -14.72 -18.22 -2.81
CA GLY A 105 -15.54 -17.02 -2.58
C GLY A 105 -15.27 -15.85 -3.54
N GLY A 106 -14.23 -15.95 -4.38
CA GLY A 106 -13.79 -14.95 -5.34
C GLY A 106 -14.81 -14.52 -6.39
N PRO A 107 -15.63 -15.42 -6.97
CA PRO A 107 -16.63 -15.03 -7.97
C PRO A 107 -17.62 -13.96 -7.49
N ALA A 108 -17.99 -13.98 -6.20
CA ALA A 108 -18.92 -13.01 -5.62
C ALA A 108 -18.32 -11.60 -5.51
N LEU A 109 -17.00 -11.51 -5.33
CA LEU A 109 -16.27 -10.23 -5.35
C LEU A 109 -15.99 -9.77 -6.78
N ALA A 110 -15.53 -10.68 -7.64
CA ALA A 110 -15.05 -10.38 -8.98
C ALA A 110 -16.11 -9.77 -9.92
N GLN A 111 -17.40 -10.03 -9.66
CA GLN A 111 -18.51 -9.42 -10.41
C GLN A 111 -18.67 -7.91 -10.15
N HIS A 112 -18.12 -7.39 -9.05
CA HIS A 112 -18.19 -5.98 -8.67
C HIS A 112 -16.91 -5.19 -9.00
N ILE A 113 -15.87 -5.88 -9.48
CA ILE A 113 -14.59 -5.27 -9.79
C ILE A 113 -14.66 -4.57 -11.14
N LEU A 114 -14.17 -3.33 -11.18
CA LEU A 114 -14.10 -2.52 -12.39
C LEU A 114 -12.64 -2.45 -12.89
N ILE A 115 -12.48 -2.24 -14.18
CA ILE A 115 -11.18 -1.95 -14.79
C ILE A 115 -11.30 -0.59 -15.47
N ASP A 116 -10.47 0.35 -15.05
CA ASP A 116 -10.51 1.73 -15.53
C ASP A 116 -9.09 2.33 -15.53
N GLU A 117 -8.87 3.40 -16.29
CA GLU A 117 -7.61 4.13 -16.35
C GLU A 117 -7.60 5.36 -15.41
N THR A 118 -8.76 5.75 -14.90
CA THR A 118 -8.96 7.01 -14.16
C THR A 118 -8.77 6.89 -12.66
N CYS A 119 -8.50 5.69 -12.13
CA CYS A 119 -8.50 5.53 -10.68
C CYS A 119 -7.43 6.38 -9.95
N ALA A 120 -6.26 6.63 -10.52
CA ALA A 120 -5.27 7.53 -9.89
C ALA A 120 -5.61 9.02 -10.00
N ALA A 121 -6.68 9.39 -10.70
CA ALA A 121 -7.12 10.76 -10.87
C ALA A 121 -8.13 11.23 -9.80
N GLY A 122 -8.27 10.46 -8.69
CA GLY A 122 -9.22 10.67 -7.60
C GLY A 122 -9.55 12.12 -7.27
#